data_AF-A0A920F1S4-F1
#
_entry.id   AF-A0A920F1S4-F1
#
_cell.length_a   1.000
_cell.length_b   1.000
_cell.length_c   1.000
_cell.angle_alpha   90.00
_cell.angle_beta   90.00
_cell.angle_gamma   90.00
#
_symmetry.space_group_name_H-M   'P 1'
#
loop_
_entity.id
_entity.type
_entity.pdbx_description
1 polymer ?
#
loop_
_entity_poly.entity_id
_entity_poly.type
_entity_poly.pdbx_seq_one_letter_code
_entity_poly.pdbx_strand_id
1 'polypeptide(L)'
;MTKNIKKFQALSIERAELLPIVERARSLDSLIKDIETTESWTSDPELKEDAVIELDELRKRVTGVENELKGLLLPKDPNDKKNVLLEIRAGTGGDESTLFAADLVRMYTKFAERKKWKIEIISSHESGLGGFKEIVIKLVGKNVYSTLKFESGGHRVQRIPVTETQGRIHTSACTVAVLAEVENISEINVKPEEIRVDVFRAPWSWRTACKQNGVSCQNYSFTDRDSS
;
A
#
# COMPACT_ATOMS: atom_id res chain seq x y z
N MET A 1 4.55 -23.12 31.99
CA MET A 1 3.98 -21.80 31.59
C MET A 1 4.35 -21.40 30.17
N THR A 2 4.35 -22.32 29.19
CA THR A 2 4.78 -22.02 27.80
C THR A 2 4.01 -22.87 26.78
N LYS A 3 2.67 -22.80 26.78
CA LYS A 3 1.88 -23.34 25.67
C LYS A 3 1.78 -22.27 24.57
N ASN A 4 2.75 -22.29 23.65
CA ASN A 4 2.78 -21.55 22.37
C ASN A 4 2.81 -20.01 22.43
N ILE A 5 4.01 -19.45 22.58
CA ILE A 5 4.30 -18.00 22.50
C ILE A 5 3.80 -17.40 21.16
N LYS A 6 3.97 -18.12 20.04
CA LYS A 6 3.48 -17.68 18.73
C LYS A 6 1.95 -17.53 18.69
N LYS A 7 1.23 -18.47 19.32
CA LYS A 7 -0.25 -18.42 19.39
C LYS A 7 -0.72 -17.29 20.30
N PHE A 8 -0.02 -17.05 21.41
CA PHE A 8 -0.29 -15.91 22.29
C PHE A 8 -0.06 -14.57 21.59
N GLN A 9 1.02 -14.45 20.80
CA GLN A 9 1.28 -13.25 20.00
C GLN A 9 0.18 -13.03 18.94
N ALA A 10 -0.19 -14.07 18.20
CA ALA A 10 -1.27 -13.99 17.20
C ALA A 10 -2.61 -13.57 17.82
N LEU A 11 -3.01 -14.19 18.93
CA LEU A 11 -4.24 -13.83 19.66
C LEU A 11 -4.19 -12.40 20.23
N SER A 12 -3.01 -11.94 20.66
CA SER A 12 -2.85 -10.58 21.17
C SER A 12 -3.02 -9.54 20.06
N ILE A 13 -2.52 -9.84 18.85
CA ILE A 13 -2.69 -9.00 17.66
C ILE A 13 -4.16 -8.99 17.23
N GLU A 14 -4.79 -10.16 17.14
CA GLU A 14 -6.20 -10.31 16.78
C GLU A 14 -7.11 -9.54 17.76
N ARG A 15 -6.85 -9.68 19.07
CA ARG A 15 -7.55 -8.90 20.10
C ARG A 15 -7.36 -7.40 19.91
N ALA A 16 -6.16 -6.93 19.62
CA ALA A 16 -5.89 -5.51 19.38
C ALA A 16 -6.63 -4.98 18.14
N GLU A 17 -6.91 -5.84 17.16
CA GLU A 17 -7.69 -5.47 15.97
C GLU A 17 -9.20 -5.46 16.19
N LEU A 18 -9.71 -6.36 17.03
CA LEU A 18 -11.14 -6.47 17.36
C LEU A 18 -11.57 -5.47 18.44
N LEU A 19 -10.69 -5.11 19.37
CA LEU A 19 -11.00 -4.18 20.48
C LEU A 19 -11.67 -2.88 20.02
N PRO A 20 -11.15 -2.15 18.99
CA PRO A 20 -11.80 -0.93 18.52
C PRO A 20 -13.22 -1.15 17.99
N ILE A 21 -13.49 -2.29 17.35
CA ILE A 21 -14.82 -2.64 16.83
C ILE A 21 -15.78 -2.87 18.00
N VAL A 22 -15.33 -3.64 19.00
CA VAL A 22 -16.13 -3.98 20.19
C VAL A 22 -16.43 -2.72 21.01
N GLU A 23 -15.45 -1.83 21.19
CA GLU A 23 -15.64 -0.58 21.93
C GLU A 23 -16.64 0.35 21.24
N ARG A 24 -16.55 0.50 19.91
CA ARG A 24 -17.51 1.31 19.13
C ARG A 24 -18.90 0.68 19.12
N ALA A 25 -19.00 -0.64 19.01
CA ALA A 25 -20.27 -1.35 19.09
C ALA A 25 -20.94 -1.19 20.47
N ARG A 26 -20.16 -1.26 21.56
CA ARG A 26 -20.68 -0.99 22.92
C ARG A 26 -21.12 0.44 23.11
N SER A 27 -20.37 1.40 22.56
CA SER A 27 -20.77 2.82 22.59
C SER A 27 -22.05 3.07 21.79
N LEU A 28 -22.27 2.33 20.70
CA LEU A 28 -23.52 2.40 19.93
C LEU A 28 -24.68 1.84 20.74
N ASP A 29 -24.51 0.68 21.37
CA ASP A 29 -25.52 0.06 22.24
C ASP A 29 -25.90 0.96 23.43
N SER A 30 -24.93 1.65 24.04
CA SER A 30 -25.24 2.62 25.10
C SER A 30 -26.02 3.82 24.56
N LEU A 31 -25.64 4.38 23.41
CA LEU A 31 -26.37 5.50 22.81
C LEU A 31 -27.81 5.14 22.42
N ILE A 32 -28.05 3.92 21.96
CA ILE A 32 -29.40 3.42 21.66
C ILE A 32 -30.24 3.35 22.94
N LYS A 33 -29.66 2.85 24.04
CA LYS A 33 -30.34 2.82 25.35
C LYS A 33 -30.61 4.21 25.91
N ASP A 34 -29.69 5.15 25.70
CA ASP A 34 -29.87 6.55 26.07
C ASP A 34 -31.06 7.14 25.29
N ILE A 35 -31.15 6.89 23.97
CA ILE A 35 -32.29 7.30 23.15
C ILE A 35 -33.61 6.70 23.67
N GLU A 36 -33.67 5.40 23.94
CA GLU A 36 -34.88 4.75 24.48
C GLU A 36 -35.31 5.39 25.81
N THR A 37 -34.34 5.74 26.66
CA THR A 37 -34.59 6.40 27.94
C THR A 37 -35.12 7.82 27.73
N THR A 38 -34.48 8.63 26.89
CA THR A 38 -34.90 10.00 26.59
C THR A 38 -36.25 10.04 25.84
N GLU A 39 -36.55 9.04 24.99
CA GLU A 39 -37.86 8.91 24.35
C GLU A 39 -38.97 8.72 25.39
N SER A 40 -38.71 8.02 26.49
CA SER A 40 -39.69 7.88 27.58
C SER A 40 -40.03 9.23 28.25
N TRP A 41 -39.08 10.17 28.29
CA TRP A 41 -39.26 11.50 28.89
C TRP A 41 -40.11 12.44 28.04
N THR A 42 -40.27 12.16 26.73
CA THR A 42 -41.15 12.96 25.85
C THR A 42 -42.64 12.88 26.19
N SER A 43 -43.02 11.89 27.02
CA SER A 43 -44.39 11.74 27.54
C SER A 43 -44.70 12.70 28.69
N ASP A 44 -43.67 13.24 29.36
CA ASP A 44 -43.83 14.23 30.43
C ASP A 44 -43.84 15.65 29.84
N PRO A 45 -44.94 16.43 29.99
CA PRO A 45 -45.04 17.78 29.45
C PRO A 45 -43.95 18.75 29.92
N GLU A 46 -43.40 18.57 31.13
CA GLU A 46 -42.36 19.46 31.66
C GLU A 46 -40.98 19.16 31.07
N LEU A 47 -40.72 17.90 30.69
CA LEU A 47 -39.42 17.46 30.17
C LEU A 47 -39.39 17.37 28.64
N LYS A 48 -40.53 17.54 27.97
CA LYS A 48 -40.69 17.26 26.55
C LYS A 48 -39.79 18.10 25.64
N GLU A 49 -39.65 19.40 25.91
CA GLU A 49 -38.84 20.30 25.08
C GLU A 49 -37.35 19.93 25.16
N ASP A 50 -36.84 19.71 26.37
CA ASP A 50 -35.45 19.30 26.60
C ASP A 50 -35.17 17.90 26.02
N ALA A 51 -36.10 16.96 26.20
CA ALA A 51 -35.97 15.60 25.67
C ALA A 51 -35.90 15.58 24.13
N VAL A 52 -36.63 16.46 23.43
CA VAL A 52 -36.56 16.53 21.96
C VAL A 52 -35.21 17.06 21.47
N ILE A 53 -34.64 18.04 22.17
CA ILE A 53 -33.31 18.59 21.85
C ILE A 53 -32.24 17.52 22.08
N GLU A 54 -32.28 16.84 23.22
CA GLU A 54 -31.32 15.77 23.56
C GLU A 54 -31.43 14.59 22.58
N LEU A 55 -32.63 14.21 22.15
CA LEU A 55 -32.84 13.16 21.15
C LEU A 55 -32.20 13.50 19.80
N ASP A 56 -32.25 14.75 19.35
CA ASP A 56 -31.60 15.17 18.11
C ASP A 56 -30.07 15.05 18.20
N GLU A 57 -29.49 15.44 19.35
CA GLU A 57 -28.05 15.28 19.60
C GLU A 57 -27.63 13.81 19.67
N LEU A 58 -28.39 12.97 20.39
CA LEU A 58 -28.13 11.54 20.49
C LEU A 58 -28.21 10.85 19.12
N ARG A 59 -29.22 11.18 18.29
CA ARG A 59 -29.36 10.64 16.92
C ARG A 59 -28.21 11.07 16.01
N LYS A 60 -27.72 12.31 16.12
CA LYS A 60 -26.51 12.75 15.41
C LYS A 60 -25.28 11.96 15.86
N ARG A 61 -25.13 11.73 17.16
CA ARG A 61 -24.02 10.92 17.72
C ARG A 61 -24.07 9.47 17.24
N VAL A 62 -25.25 8.84 17.26
CA VAL A 62 -25.49 7.50 16.71
C VAL A 62 -25.05 7.44 15.25
N THR A 63 -25.48 8.39 14.43
CA THR A 63 -25.12 8.45 13.00
C THR A 63 -23.60 8.55 12.81
N GLY A 64 -22.92 9.35 13.65
CA GLY A 64 -21.46 9.43 13.65
C GLY A 64 -20.79 8.09 13.99
N VAL A 65 -21.19 7.46 15.09
CA VAL A 65 -20.64 6.18 15.55
C VAL A 65 -20.92 5.04 14.56
N GLU A 66 -22.10 5.01 13.95
CA GLU A 66 -22.45 4.04 12.90
C GLU A 66 -21.53 4.15 11.68
N ASN A 67 -21.23 5.37 11.24
CA ASN A 67 -20.34 5.58 10.09
C ASN A 67 -18.91 5.12 10.40
N GLU A 68 -18.42 5.40 11.61
CA GLU A 68 -17.13 4.89 12.07
C GLU A 68 -17.12 3.36 12.14
N LEU A 69 -18.19 2.75 12.68
CA LEU A 69 -18.32 1.30 12.79
C LEU A 69 -18.38 0.62 11.42
N LYS A 70 -19.14 1.18 10.47
CA LYS A 70 -19.17 0.73 9.07
C LYS A 70 -17.77 0.75 8.46
N GLY A 71 -16.99 1.80 8.71
CA GLY A 71 -15.60 1.88 8.27
C GLY A 71 -14.71 0.79 8.87
N LEU A 72 -14.89 0.47 10.15
CA LEU A 72 -14.13 -0.58 10.85
C LEU A 72 -14.49 -2.01 10.40
N LEU A 73 -15.74 -2.22 9.95
CA LEU A 73 -16.24 -3.52 9.48
C LEU A 73 -15.80 -3.85 8.05
N LEU A 74 -15.22 -2.89 7.31
CA LEU A 74 -14.69 -3.17 5.98
C LEU A 74 -13.55 -4.20 6.08
N PRO A 75 -13.55 -5.22 5.19
CA PRO A 75 -12.48 -6.20 5.17
C PRO A 75 -11.15 -5.49 4.91
N LYS A 76 -10.20 -5.68 5.82
CA LYS A 76 -8.87 -5.09 5.72
C LYS A 76 -8.09 -5.79 4.62
N ASP A 77 -7.39 -5.02 3.79
CA ASP A 77 -6.48 -5.60 2.79
C ASP A 77 -5.29 -6.22 3.55
N PRO A 78 -4.87 -7.45 3.25
CA PRO A 78 -3.66 -8.04 3.84
C PRO A 78 -2.41 -7.17 3.68
N ASN A 79 -2.40 -6.29 2.67
CA ASN A 79 -1.30 -5.37 2.39
C ASN A 79 -1.41 -4.03 3.13
N ASP A 80 -2.53 -3.70 3.78
CA ASP A 80 -2.76 -2.37 4.39
C ASP A 80 -1.70 -2.00 5.43
N LYS A 81 -1.11 -3.00 6.10
CA LYS A 81 -0.07 -2.83 7.13
C LYS A 81 1.35 -2.82 6.58
N LYS A 82 1.55 -3.14 5.29
CA LYS A 82 2.88 -3.24 4.70
C LYS A 82 3.46 -1.85 4.44
N ASN A 83 4.79 -1.80 4.44
CA ASN A 83 5.53 -0.65 3.93
C ASN A 83 5.30 -0.51 2.42
N VAL A 84 5.68 0.63 1.88
CA VAL A 84 5.44 0.96 0.48
C VAL A 84 6.73 1.33 -0.21
N LEU A 85 6.89 0.83 -1.44
CA LEU A 85 7.77 1.40 -2.44
C LEU A 85 6.94 2.34 -3.31
N LEU A 86 7.24 3.63 -3.20
CA LEU A 86 6.66 4.69 -3.99
C LEU A 86 7.60 4.98 -5.16
N GLU A 87 7.13 4.76 -6.37
CA GLU A 87 7.88 4.99 -7.59
C GLU A 87 7.23 6.13 -8.37
N ILE A 88 8.01 7.17 -8.65
CA ILE A 88 7.54 8.35 -9.40
C ILE A 88 8.35 8.44 -10.69
N ARG A 89 7.65 8.43 -11.82
CA ARG A 89 8.26 8.54 -13.15
C ARG A 89 7.71 9.76 -13.88
N ALA A 90 8.62 10.50 -14.51
CA ALA A 90 8.28 11.59 -15.39
C ALA A 90 7.60 11.05 -16.66
N GLY A 91 6.43 11.61 -16.99
CA GLY A 91 5.66 11.27 -18.18
C GLY A 91 5.84 12.31 -19.28
N THR A 92 4.73 12.66 -19.95
CA THR A 92 4.71 13.66 -21.01
C THR A 92 4.97 15.07 -20.45
N GLY A 93 5.75 15.88 -21.17
CA GLY A 93 6.11 17.24 -20.73
C GLY A 93 7.61 17.56 -20.72
N GLY A 94 8.47 16.60 -21.07
CA GLY A 94 9.92 16.84 -21.20
C GLY A 94 10.56 17.27 -19.87
N ASP A 95 11.30 18.37 -19.87
CA ASP A 95 11.95 18.87 -18.67
C ASP A 95 10.96 19.26 -17.57
N GLU A 96 9.78 19.76 -17.94
CA GLU A 96 8.73 20.14 -16.99
C GLU A 96 8.16 18.93 -16.23
N SER A 97 8.05 17.76 -16.87
CA SER A 97 7.60 16.55 -16.15
C SER A 97 8.65 16.09 -15.14
N THR A 98 9.94 16.31 -15.39
CA THR A 98 10.99 15.99 -14.40
C THR A 98 10.97 16.93 -13.19
N LEU A 99 10.67 18.21 -13.40
CA LEU A 99 10.47 19.18 -12.31
C LEU A 99 9.20 18.88 -11.52
N PHE A 100 8.12 18.49 -12.21
CA PHE A 100 6.88 18.08 -11.56
C PHE A 100 7.05 16.80 -10.72
N ALA A 101 7.84 15.83 -11.19
CA ALA A 101 8.19 14.65 -10.39
C ALA A 101 8.91 15.05 -9.08
N ALA A 102 9.83 16.03 -9.13
CA ALA A 102 10.48 16.55 -7.92
C ALA A 102 9.50 17.26 -6.96
N ASP A 103 8.51 17.97 -7.49
CA ASP A 103 7.44 18.55 -6.68
C ASP A 103 6.60 17.45 -5.97
N LEU A 104 6.27 16.37 -6.66
CA LEU A 104 5.57 15.22 -6.08
C LEU A 104 6.41 14.54 -4.99
N VAL A 105 7.71 14.33 -5.22
CA VAL A 105 8.63 13.81 -4.19
C VAL A 105 8.59 14.70 -2.96
N ARG A 106 8.72 16.02 -3.14
CA ARG A 106 8.67 16.98 -2.03
C ARG A 106 7.34 16.94 -1.28
N MET A 107 6.23 16.79 -2.00
CA MET A 107 4.90 16.62 -1.42
C MET A 107 4.82 15.36 -0.55
N TYR A 108 5.23 14.20 -1.09
CA TYR A 108 5.18 12.93 -0.36
C TYR A 108 6.14 12.89 0.82
N THR A 109 7.34 13.48 0.69
CA THR A 109 8.30 13.62 1.80
C THR A 109 7.69 14.40 2.96
N LYS A 110 7.09 15.57 2.70
CA LYS A 110 6.40 16.36 3.74
C LYS A 110 5.20 15.62 4.33
N PHE A 111 4.46 14.87 3.51
CA PHE A 111 3.33 14.07 3.98
C PHE A 111 3.80 12.94 4.92
N ALA A 112 4.86 12.23 4.55
CA ALA A 112 5.47 11.17 5.35
C ALA A 112 6.04 11.70 6.67
N GLU A 113 6.71 12.86 6.68
CA GLU A 113 7.18 13.53 7.89
C GLU A 113 6.05 13.83 8.88
N ARG A 114 4.91 14.38 8.40
CA ARG A 114 3.72 14.64 9.24
C ARG A 114 3.13 13.37 9.84
N LYS A 115 3.20 12.25 9.11
CA LYS A 115 2.76 10.94 9.57
C LYS A 115 3.81 10.18 10.39
N LYS A 116 4.98 10.79 10.62
CA LYS A 116 6.13 10.18 11.32
C LYS A 116 6.60 8.87 10.66
N TRP A 117 6.52 8.80 9.34
CA TRP A 117 7.06 7.69 8.58
C TRP A 117 8.53 7.91 8.28
N LYS A 118 9.31 6.82 8.26
CA LYS A 118 10.69 6.84 7.84
C LYS A 118 10.75 6.80 6.31
N ILE A 119 11.55 7.67 5.73
CA ILE A 119 11.75 7.79 4.28
C ILE A 119 13.15 7.27 3.96
N GLU A 120 13.26 6.36 3.01
CA GLU A 120 14.53 5.82 2.50
C GLU A 120 14.52 5.92 0.98
N ILE A 121 15.48 6.64 0.39
CA ILE A 121 15.62 6.70 -1.07
C ILE A 121 16.36 5.44 -1.51
N ILE A 122 15.73 4.66 -2.39
CA ILE A 122 16.30 3.40 -2.91
C ILE A 122 17.08 3.66 -4.19
N SER A 123 16.52 4.46 -5.09
CA SER A 123 17.13 4.81 -6.37
C SER A 123 16.60 6.17 -6.83
N SER A 124 17.46 6.96 -7.46
CA SER A 124 17.08 8.22 -8.10
C SER A 124 17.81 8.38 -9.43
N HIS A 125 17.08 8.85 -10.43
CA HIS A 125 17.62 9.25 -11.72
C HIS A 125 17.29 10.72 -11.97
N GLU A 126 18.27 11.56 -11.68
CA GLU A 126 18.16 13.01 -11.76
C GLU A 126 18.23 13.52 -13.21
N SER A 127 17.54 14.64 -13.46
CA SER A 127 17.63 15.42 -14.69
C SER A 127 18.51 16.64 -14.46
N GLY A 128 19.14 17.15 -15.53
CA GLY A 128 20.11 18.27 -15.44
C GLY A 128 19.54 19.60 -14.91
N LEU A 129 18.21 19.74 -14.86
CA LEU A 129 17.51 20.93 -14.34
C LEU A 129 17.04 20.79 -12.88
N GLY A 130 17.52 19.77 -12.14
CA GLY A 130 17.14 19.55 -10.74
C GLY A 130 15.81 18.82 -10.55
N GLY A 131 15.32 18.16 -11.59
CA GLY A 131 14.16 17.26 -11.55
C GLY A 131 14.55 15.79 -11.46
N PHE A 132 13.57 14.89 -11.42
CA PHE A 132 13.79 13.43 -11.50
C PHE A 132 13.09 12.86 -12.74
N LYS A 133 13.78 12.02 -13.51
CA LYS A 133 13.09 11.18 -14.52
C LYS A 133 12.43 9.98 -13.86
N GLU A 134 13.09 9.41 -12.86
CA GLU A 134 12.62 8.27 -12.08
C GLU A 134 13.17 8.39 -10.65
N ILE A 135 12.35 8.07 -9.66
CA ILE A 135 12.76 7.99 -8.26
C ILE A 135 11.94 6.94 -7.53
N VAL A 136 12.62 6.12 -6.75
CA VAL A 136 12.04 5.05 -5.94
C VAL A 136 12.33 5.34 -4.47
N ILE A 137 11.27 5.50 -3.69
CA ILE A 137 11.31 5.86 -2.28
C ILE A 137 10.61 4.76 -1.48
N LYS A 138 11.29 4.23 -0.48
CA LYS A 138 10.70 3.34 0.51
C LYS A 138 10.15 4.15 1.68
N LEU A 139 8.89 3.92 2.00
CA LEU A 139 8.19 4.52 3.14
C LEU A 139 7.90 3.44 4.17
N VAL A 140 8.50 3.58 5.35
CA VAL A 140 8.38 2.62 6.46
C VAL A 140 7.59 3.25 7.60
N GLY A 141 6.50 2.60 8.00
CA GLY A 141 5.61 3.11 9.04
C GLY A 141 4.35 2.29 9.22
N LYS A 142 3.44 2.80 10.06
CA LYS A 142 2.14 2.17 10.29
C LYS A 142 1.15 2.59 9.20
N ASN A 143 0.49 1.61 8.58
CA ASN A 143 -0.61 1.80 7.63
C ASN A 143 -0.23 2.68 6.42
N VAL A 144 0.98 2.48 5.88
CA VAL A 144 1.49 3.27 4.75
C VAL A 144 0.70 2.94 3.47
N TYR A 145 0.58 1.64 3.14
CA TYR A 145 -0.11 1.19 1.93
C TYR A 145 -1.59 1.58 1.93
N SER A 146 -2.29 1.38 3.05
CA SER A 146 -3.72 1.73 3.13
C SER A 146 -4.01 3.20 2.84
N THR A 147 -3.04 4.07 3.17
CA THR A 147 -3.15 5.52 2.99
C THR A 147 -2.82 5.93 1.56
N LEU A 148 -1.82 5.30 0.94
CA LEU A 148 -1.31 5.68 -0.38
C LEU A 148 -1.88 4.86 -1.55
N LYS A 149 -2.64 3.78 -1.31
CA LYS A 149 -3.14 2.90 -2.39
C LYS A 149 -3.94 3.62 -3.48
N PHE A 150 -4.57 4.75 -3.14
CA PHE A 150 -5.35 5.57 -4.09
C PHE A 150 -4.51 6.62 -4.83
N GLU A 151 -3.24 6.78 -4.47
CA GLU A 151 -2.31 7.71 -5.12
C GLU A 151 -1.68 7.11 -6.39
N SER A 152 -1.84 5.80 -6.58
CA SER A 152 -1.32 5.09 -7.75
C SER A 152 -2.08 5.52 -9.00
N GLY A 153 -1.36 6.03 -10.00
CA GLY A 153 -1.95 6.47 -11.26
C GLY A 153 -1.22 7.64 -11.91
N GLY A 154 -1.90 8.27 -12.87
CA GLY A 154 -1.41 9.44 -13.59
C GLY A 154 -1.76 10.73 -12.85
N HIS A 155 -0.75 11.57 -12.64
CA HIS A 155 -0.87 12.90 -12.06
C HIS A 155 -0.62 13.93 -13.15
N ARG A 156 -1.49 14.94 -13.26
CA ARG A 156 -1.43 15.97 -14.31
C ARG A 156 -1.23 17.35 -13.69
N VAL A 157 -0.40 18.16 -14.33
CA VAL A 157 -0.17 19.56 -13.95
C VAL A 157 -0.38 20.47 -15.17
N GLN A 158 -0.95 21.65 -14.92
CA GLN A 158 -1.07 22.72 -15.91
C GLN A 158 -0.51 24.00 -15.33
N ARG A 159 0.62 24.47 -15.85
CA ARG A 159 1.26 25.73 -15.42
C ARG A 159 2.16 26.28 -16.52
N ILE A 160 2.67 27.48 -16.31
CA ILE A 160 3.75 28.04 -17.13
C ILE A 160 5.06 27.39 -16.64
N PRO A 161 5.76 26.59 -17.46
CA PRO A 161 7.02 25.97 -17.07
C PRO A 161 8.08 27.00 -16.72
N VAL A 162 9.02 26.61 -15.86
CA VAL A 162 10.21 27.45 -15.60
C VAL A 162 11.10 27.55 -16.85
N THR A 163 11.02 26.55 -17.73
CA THR A 163 11.76 26.49 -19.00
C THR A 163 11.09 27.26 -20.15
N GLU A 164 9.91 27.85 -19.93
CA GLU A 164 9.13 28.52 -20.97
C GLU A 164 9.36 30.04 -20.96
N THR A 165 9.68 30.62 -22.13
CA THR A 165 10.00 32.05 -22.27
C THR A 165 8.80 32.91 -22.69
N GLN A 166 7.78 32.33 -23.32
CA GLN A 166 6.61 33.07 -23.84
C GLN A 166 5.42 33.10 -22.88
N GLY A 167 5.53 32.53 -21.69
CA GLY A 167 4.45 32.52 -20.69
C GLY A 167 3.25 31.65 -21.09
N ARG A 168 3.43 30.65 -21.96
CA ARG A 168 2.36 29.74 -22.38
C ARG A 168 2.12 28.66 -21.32
N ILE A 169 0.86 28.28 -21.15
CA ILE A 169 0.49 27.19 -20.23
C ILE A 169 0.77 25.87 -20.93
N HIS A 170 1.61 25.04 -20.30
CA HIS A 170 1.85 23.66 -20.75
C HIS A 170 1.10 22.68 -19.86
N THR A 171 0.77 21.53 -20.44
CA THR A 171 0.23 20.39 -19.70
C THR A 171 1.28 19.31 -19.64
N SER A 172 1.61 18.86 -18.43
CA SER A 172 2.58 17.79 -18.19
C SER A 172 1.95 16.72 -17.29
N ALA A 173 2.52 15.52 -17.34
CA ALA A 173 2.06 14.38 -16.55
C ALA A 173 3.22 13.61 -15.92
N CYS A 174 2.95 12.97 -14.79
CA CYS A 174 3.82 12.02 -14.10
C CYS A 174 3.00 10.79 -13.71
N THR A 175 3.65 9.64 -13.60
CA THR A 175 3.02 8.44 -13.05
C THR A 175 3.58 8.17 -11.67
N VAL A 176 2.69 7.79 -10.75
CA VAL A 176 3.03 7.34 -9.41
C VAL A 176 2.57 5.89 -9.29
N ALA A 177 3.47 5.00 -8.92
CA ALA A 177 3.16 3.61 -8.61
C ALA A 177 3.40 3.36 -7.12
N VAL A 178 2.42 2.71 -6.48
CA VAL A 178 2.41 2.41 -5.05
C VAL A 178 2.44 0.90 -4.88
N LEU A 179 3.59 0.35 -4.50
CA LEU A 179 3.80 -1.08 -4.38
C LEU A 179 3.95 -1.46 -2.90
N ALA A 180 3.21 -2.46 -2.45
CA ALA A 180 3.40 -3.02 -1.12
C ALA A 180 4.73 -3.79 -1.05
N GLU A 181 5.52 -3.56 0.00
CA GLU A 181 6.74 -4.33 0.23
C GLU A 181 6.37 -5.80 0.47
N VAL A 182 6.80 -6.68 -0.42
CA VAL A 182 6.67 -8.13 -0.25
C VAL A 182 7.92 -8.61 0.47
N GLU A 183 7.77 -9.40 1.53
CA GLU A 183 8.90 -10.13 2.10
C GLU A 183 9.47 -11.03 0.99
N ASN A 184 10.74 -10.82 0.64
CA ASN A 184 11.41 -11.71 -0.29
C ASN A 184 11.29 -13.13 0.28
N ILE A 185 10.64 -14.02 -0.47
CA ILE A 185 10.67 -15.46 -0.21
C ILE A 185 12.10 -15.90 -0.55
N SER A 186 13.03 -15.66 0.37
CA SER A 186 14.40 -16.16 0.25
C SER A 186 14.36 -17.67 0.44
N GLU A 187 14.93 -18.37 -0.54
CA GLU A 187 15.02 -19.83 -0.69
C GLU A 187 13.75 -20.48 -1.26
N ILE A 188 13.57 -20.34 -2.57
CA ILE A 188 12.89 -21.38 -3.35
C ILE A 188 13.78 -22.63 -3.22
N ASN A 189 13.47 -23.46 -2.24
CA ASN A 189 14.13 -24.75 -2.05
C ASN A 189 13.59 -25.70 -3.12
N VAL A 190 14.14 -25.61 -4.34
CA VAL A 190 13.78 -26.48 -5.44
C VAL A 190 14.18 -27.90 -5.05
N LYS A 191 13.19 -28.78 -4.86
CA LYS A 191 13.46 -30.17 -4.54
C LYS A 191 14.05 -30.86 -5.76
N PRO A 192 15.11 -31.67 -5.61
CA PRO A 192 15.66 -32.44 -6.72
C PRO A 192 14.63 -33.33 -7.44
N GLU A 193 13.55 -33.74 -6.76
CA GLU A 193 12.48 -34.55 -7.35
C GLU A 193 11.60 -33.80 -8.37
N GLU A 194 11.56 -32.47 -8.28
CA GLU A 194 10.80 -31.58 -9.17
C GLU A 194 11.62 -31.20 -10.41
N ILE A 195 12.95 -31.39 -10.37
CA ILE A 195 13.85 -31.12 -11.49
C ILE A 195 13.93 -32.35 -12.39
N ARG A 196 13.49 -32.21 -13.65
CA ARG A 196 13.79 -33.19 -14.69
C ARG A 196 15.07 -32.79 -15.43
N VAL A 197 16.11 -33.61 -15.32
CA VAL A 197 17.35 -33.45 -16.07
C VAL A 197 17.37 -34.42 -17.24
N ASP A 198 17.08 -33.92 -18.44
CA ASP A 198 17.23 -34.70 -19.67
C ASP A 198 18.63 -34.46 -20.28
N VAL A 199 19.37 -35.53 -20.58
CA VAL A 199 20.72 -35.45 -21.14
C VAL A 199 20.69 -35.75 -22.65
N PHE A 200 21.04 -34.76 -23.47
CA PHE A 200 21.08 -34.89 -24.93
C PHE A 200 22.51 -34.93 -25.48
N ARG A 201 22.69 -35.60 -26.63
CA ARG A 201 23.95 -35.59 -27.37
C ARG A 201 24.15 -34.23 -28.02
N ALA A 202 25.30 -33.61 -27.79
CA ALA A 202 25.64 -32.33 -28.39
C ALA A 202 25.63 -32.36 -29.94
N PRO A 203 25.25 -31.23 -30.58
CA PRO A 203 25.30 -31.07 -32.03
C PRO A 203 26.69 -31.35 -32.60
N TRP A 204 26.74 -31.81 -33.84
CA TRP A 204 27.98 -32.30 -34.46
C TRP A 204 29.08 -31.23 -34.56
N SER A 205 28.70 -29.94 -34.72
CA SER A 205 29.65 -28.81 -34.78
C SER A 205 30.42 -28.58 -33.46
N TRP A 206 29.90 -29.01 -32.32
CA TRP A 206 30.54 -28.83 -31.01
C TRP A 206 31.33 -30.06 -30.54
N ARG A 207 31.24 -31.19 -31.26
CA ARG A 207 31.91 -32.44 -30.87
C ARG A 207 33.43 -32.39 -31.00
N THR A 208 33.95 -31.63 -31.97
CA THR A 208 35.39 -31.50 -32.20
C THR A 208 36.06 -30.75 -31.04
N ALA A 209 35.42 -29.68 -30.55
CA ALA A 209 35.89 -28.88 -29.43
C ALA A 209 35.86 -29.64 -28.08
N CYS A 210 34.85 -30.48 -27.87
CA CYS A 210 34.74 -31.28 -26.65
C CYS A 210 35.73 -32.46 -26.60
N LYS A 211 36.04 -33.10 -27.74
CA LYS A 211 37.06 -34.17 -27.82
C LYS A 211 38.48 -33.66 -27.54
N GLN A 212 38.82 -32.44 -27.97
CA GLN A 212 40.14 -31.85 -27.74
C GLN A 212 40.39 -31.50 -26.26
N ASN A 213 39.34 -31.17 -25.50
CA ASN A 213 39.46 -30.78 -24.09
C ASN A 213 39.09 -31.90 -23.10
N GLY A 214 38.77 -33.11 -23.57
CA GLY A 214 38.41 -34.24 -22.71
C GLY A 214 37.12 -34.07 -21.92
N VAL A 215 36.21 -33.16 -22.33
CA VAL A 215 34.98 -32.83 -21.59
C VAL A 215 33.75 -33.34 -22.34
N SER A 216 32.77 -33.89 -21.62
CA SER A 216 31.48 -34.25 -22.21
C SER A 216 30.62 -33.00 -22.42
N CYS A 217 30.34 -32.63 -23.67
CA CYS A 217 29.36 -31.59 -23.99
C CYS A 217 27.95 -32.09 -23.61
N GLN A 218 27.38 -31.58 -22.51
CA GLN A 218 26.01 -31.83 -22.08
C GLN A 218 25.20 -30.54 -22.22
N ASN A 219 24.02 -30.63 -22.85
CA ASN A 219 23.05 -29.54 -22.86
C ASN A 219 22.03 -29.81 -21.76
N TYR A 220 21.83 -28.85 -20.86
CA TYR A 220 20.78 -28.89 -19.85
C TYR A 220 19.59 -28.07 -20.34
N SER A 221 18.41 -28.67 -20.40
CA SER A 221 17.14 -27.96 -20.61
C SER A 221 16.29 -28.10 -19.36
N PHE A 222 15.87 -26.97 -18.79
CA PHE A 222 14.93 -26.92 -17.67
C PHE A 222 13.51 -26.89 -18.25
N THR A 223 12.66 -27.84 -17.88
CA THR A 223 11.23 -27.80 -18.19
C THR A 223 10.44 -27.91 -16.88
N ASP A 224 9.68 -26.87 -16.56
CA ASP A 224 8.75 -26.89 -15.43
C ASP A 224 7.64 -27.90 -15.68
N ARG A 225 7.32 -28.73 -14.68
CA ARG A 225 6.26 -29.73 -14.77
C ARG A 225 4.84 -29.14 -14.74
N ASP A 226 4.69 -27.86 -14.42
CA ASP A 226 3.38 -27.26 -14.15
C ASP A 226 2.75 -26.52 -15.35
N SER A 227 3.24 -26.73 -16.57
CA SER A 227 2.58 -26.23 -17.79
C SER A 227 1.62 -27.27 -18.40
N SER A 228 0.61 -27.71 -17.62
CA SER A 228 -0.55 -28.47 -18.11
C SER A 228 -1.85 -27.82 -17.63
#